data_AF-A0A0A6CXT3-F1
#
_entry.id   AF-A0A0A6CXT3-F1
#
_cell.length_a   1.000
_cell.length_b   1.000
_cell.length_c   1.000
_cell.angle_alpha   90.00
_cell.angle_beta   90.00
_cell.angle_gamma   90.00
#
_symmetry.space_group_name_H-M   'P 1'
#
loop_
_entity.id
_entity.type
_entity.pdbx_description
1 polymer ?
#
loop_
_entity_poly.entity_id
_entity_poly.type
_entity_poly.pdbx_seq_one_letter_code
_entity_poly.pdbx_strand_id
1 'polypeptide(L)' 'MSHDTTNRPRMAATYAPGTVRARRWHGDSDVRGYRPPRGWTARADLTDLHPITGRALPRAVWWIIETKE' A
#
# COMPACT_ATOMS: atom_id res chain seq x y z
N MET A 1 13.10 33.07 6.69
CA MET A 1 13.71 31.79 7.13
C MET A 1 13.69 30.85 5.94
N SER A 2 14.85 30.64 5.32
CA SER A 2 14.99 29.81 4.12
C SER A 2 14.97 28.35 4.53
N HIS A 3 13.91 27.62 4.21
CA HIS A 3 13.86 26.17 4.38
C HIS A 3 14.63 25.51 3.23
N ASP A 4 15.84 25.07 3.55
CA ASP A 4 16.64 24.19 2.70
C ASP A 4 15.93 22.83 2.61
N THR A 5 15.03 22.69 1.64
CA THR A 5 14.49 21.38 1.28
C THR A 5 15.61 20.63 0.57
N THR A 6 16.32 19.78 1.30
CA THR A 6 17.31 18.86 0.76
C THR A 6 16.74 18.19 -0.49
N ASN A 7 17.21 18.64 -1.65
CA ASN A 7 16.87 18.13 -2.97
C ASN A 7 17.55 16.78 -3.16
N ARG A 8 17.17 15.79 -2.36
CA ARG A 8 17.60 14.42 -2.54
C ARG A 8 16.69 13.84 -3.62
N PRO A 9 17.22 13.41 -4.78
CA PRO A 9 16.41 12.77 -5.81
C PRO A 9 15.75 11.55 -5.18
N ARG A 10 14.41 11.57 -5.08
CA ARG A 10 13.65 10.40 -4.63
C ARG A 10 13.72 9.37 -5.74
N MET A 11 14.58 8.37 -5.57
CA MET A 11 14.59 7.18 -6.42
C MET A 11 13.22 6.51 -6.30
N ALA A 12 12.44 6.54 -7.38
CA ALA A 12 11.20 5.79 -7.44
C ALA A 12 11.56 4.31 -7.59
N ALA A 13 10.99 3.46 -6.74
CA ALA A 13 11.12 2.01 -6.91
C ALA A 13 10.43 1.61 -8.23
N THR A 14 11.18 0.98 -9.13
CA THR A 14 10.64 0.35 -10.33
C THR A 14 10.14 -1.04 -9.97
N TYR A 15 8.86 -1.28 -10.23
CA TYR A 15 8.22 -2.57 -9.96
C TYR A 15 7.94 -3.30 -11.28
N ALA A 16 8.20 -4.60 -11.30
CA ALA A 16 7.83 -5.45 -12.42
C ALA A 16 6.30 -5.64 -12.46
N PRO A 17 5.69 -5.80 -13.65
CA PRO A 17 4.30 -6.23 -13.79
C PRO A 17 4.00 -7.46 -12.94
N GLY A 18 2.82 -7.51 -12.31
CA GLY A 18 2.44 -8.57 -11.37
C GLY A 18 3.00 -8.43 -9.95
N THR A 19 3.83 -7.42 -9.67
CA THR A 19 4.29 -7.18 -8.30
C THR A 19 3.11 -6.85 -7.39
N VAL A 20 3.01 -7.57 -6.27
CA VAL A 20 2.02 -7.31 -5.22
C VAL A 20 2.67 -6.58 -4.06
N ARG A 21 2.00 -5.54 -3.56
CA ARG A 21 2.34 -4.89 -2.30
C ARG A 21 1.11 -4.75 -1.43
N ALA A 22 1.31 -4.86 -0.12
CA ALA A 22 0.25 -4.74 0.87
C ALA A 22 0.55 -3.58 1.80
N ARG A 23 -0.47 -2.75 2.06
CA ARG A 23 -0.42 -1.67 3.05
C ARG A 23 -1.54 -1.85 4.05
N ARG A 24 -1.20 -1.78 5.34
CA ARG A 24 -2.19 -1.80 6.41
C ARG A 24 -3.00 -0.51 6.38
N TRP A 25 -4.32 -0.63 6.50
CA TRP A 25 -5.21 0.51 6.69
C TRP A 25 -5.27 0.90 8.17
N HIS A 26 -5.15 2.20 8.45
CA HIS A 26 -5.09 2.72 9.82
C HIS A 26 -6.34 3.48 10.26
N GLY A 27 -7.32 3.69 9.38
CA GLY A 27 -8.65 4.20 9.76
C GLY A 27 -8.92 5.68 9.50
N ASP A 28 -8.05 6.39 8.78
CA ASP A 28 -8.22 7.84 8.54
C ASP A 28 -9.31 8.19 7.51
N SER A 29 -9.88 7.20 6.81
CA SER A 29 -11.00 7.36 5.85
C SER A 29 -11.67 6.02 5.49
N ASP A 30 -12.62 6.04 4.55
CA ASP A 30 -13.17 4.81 3.97
C ASP A 30 -12.10 4.11 3.11
N VAL A 31 -11.77 2.87 3.49
CA VAL A 31 -10.80 2.02 2.78
C VAL A 31 -11.17 1.80 1.31
N ARG A 32 -12.46 1.81 0.97
CA ARG A 32 -12.96 1.65 -0.41
C ARG A 32 -12.71 2.88 -1.28
N GLY A 33 -12.47 4.04 -0.65
CA GLY A 33 -12.14 5.29 -1.34
C GLY A 33 -10.71 5.35 -1.87
N TYR A 34 -9.86 4.36 -1.54
CA TYR A 34 -8.47 4.34 -2.00
C TYR A 34 -8.37 4.28 -3.53
N ARG A 35 -7.60 5.21 -4.10
CA ARG A 35 -7.28 5.23 -5.52
C ARG A 35 -5.79 4.92 -5.72
N PRO A 36 -5.45 3.79 -6.38
CA PRO A 36 -4.07 3.45 -6.63
C PRO A 36 -3.41 4.42 -7.63
N PRO A 37 -2.07 4.52 -7.63
CA PRO A 37 -1.34 5.20 -8.69
C PRO A 37 -1.62 4.59 -10.07
N ARG A 38 -1.37 5.34 -11.15
CA ARG A 38 -1.53 4.83 -12.53
C ARG A 38 -0.70 3.56 -12.75
N GLY A 39 -1.27 2.59 -13.46
CA GLY A 39 -0.64 1.31 -13.72
C GLY A 39 -0.61 0.38 -12.51
N TRP A 40 -1.48 0.60 -11.53
CA TRP A 40 -1.71 -0.28 -10.39
C TRP A 40 -3.21 -0.51 -10.24
N THR A 41 -3.57 -1.76 -9.96
CA THR A 41 -4.90 -2.12 -9.48
C THR A 41 -4.85 -2.24 -7.96
N ALA A 42 -5.96 -1.96 -7.28
CA ALA A 42 -6.05 -2.10 -5.83
C ALA A 42 -7.36 -2.74 -5.41
N ARG A 43 -7.30 -3.52 -4.32
CA ARG A 43 -8.47 -4.02 -3.61
C ARG A 43 -8.31 -3.81 -2.11
N ALA A 44 -9.43 -3.59 -1.43
CA ALA A 44 -9.51 -3.58 0.02
C ALA A 44 -9.87 -4.99 0.51
N ASP A 45 -9.14 -5.50 1.49
CA ASP A 45 -9.31 -6.86 2.03
C ASP A 45 -9.34 -6.79 3.57
N LEU A 46 -10.33 -7.43 4.20
CA LEU A 46 -10.41 -7.55 5.66
C LEU A 46 -10.01 -8.98 6.02
N THR A 47 -8.83 -9.14 6.58
CA THR A 47 -8.27 -10.46 6.85
C THR A 47 -7.51 -10.49 8.17
N ASP A 48 -7.58 -11.64 8.85
CA ASP A 48 -6.77 -12.01 10.01
C ASP A 48 -5.48 -12.74 9.62
N LEU A 49 -5.15 -12.82 8.33
CA LEU A 49 -3.87 -13.30 7.82
C LEU A 49 -3.08 -12.16 7.19
N HIS A 50 -1.77 -12.11 7.43
CA HIS A 50 -0.91 -11.14 6.78
C HIS A 50 -0.85 -11.42 5.27
N PRO A 51 -1.22 -10.47 4.38
CA PRO A 51 -1.46 -10.76 2.96
C PRO A 51 -0.26 -11.30 2.18
N ILE A 52 0.95 -10.95 2.61
CA ILE A 52 2.20 -11.39 1.96
C ILE A 52 2.77 -12.65 2.62
N THR A 53 2.84 -12.71 3.95
CA THR A 53 3.55 -13.77 4.68
C THR A 53 2.63 -14.92 5.13
N GLY A 54 1.30 -14.75 5.03
CA GLY A 54 0.32 -15.72 5.51
C GLY A 54 0.25 -15.85 7.04
N ARG A 55 0.99 -15.04 7.80
CA ARG A 55 1.02 -15.13 9.26
C ARG A 55 -0.30 -14.66 9.87
N ALA A 56 -0.84 -15.42 10.82
CA ALA A 56 -2.01 -14.99 11.58
C ALA A 56 -1.75 -13.69 12.35
N LEU A 57 -2.73 -12.79 12.29
CA LEU A 57 -2.80 -11.53 13.01
C LEU A 57 -3.69 -11.71 14.24
N PRO A 58 -3.48 -10.94 15.33
CA PRO A 58 -4.32 -11.02 16.53
C PRO A 58 -5.79 -10.67 16.32
N ARG A 59 -6.11 -10.02 15.20
CA ARG A 59 -7.47 -9.64 14.78
C ARG A 59 -7.50 -9.43 13.28
N ALA A 60 -8.70 -9.46 12.69
CA ALA A 60 -8.89 -9.02 11.31
C ALA A 60 -8.54 -7.53 11.16
N VAL A 61 -7.79 -7.21 10.11
CA VAL A 61 -7.34 -5.86 9.80
C VAL A 61 -7.61 -5.56 8.34
N TRP A 62 -8.01 -4.33 8.05
CA TRP A 62 -8.15 -3.84 6.68
C TRP A 62 -6.78 -3.64 6.04
N TRP A 63 -6.63 -4.18 4.82
CA TRP A 63 -5.45 -4.04 3.98
C TRP A 63 -5.84 -3.48 2.63
N ILE A 64 -4.95 -2.68 2.07
CA ILE A 64 -4.97 -2.31 0.66
C ILE A 64 -3.92 -3.18 -0.02
N ILE A 65 -4.37 -4.03 -0.93
CA ILE A 65 -3.52 -4.89 -1.75
C ILE A 65 -3.46 -4.29 -3.13
N GLU A 66 -2.26 -3.91 -3.56
CA GLU A 66 -2.03 -3.33 -4.87
C GLU A 66 -1.24 -4.29 -5.74
N THR A 67 -1.67 -4.44 -6.99
CA THR A 67 -0.99 -5.26 -8.00
C THR A 67 -0.56 -4.37 -9.16
N LYS A 68 0.72 -4.44 -9.52
CA LYS A 68 1.26 -3.73 -10.68
C LYS A 68 0.69 -4.35 -11.96
N GLU A 69 0.08 -3.52 -12.81
CA GLU A 69 -0.35 -3.93 -14.16
C GLU A 69 0.82 -4.35 -15.04
#